data_AF-A0A5Q4H191-F1
#
_entry.id   AF-A0A5Q4H191-F1
#
_cell.length_a   1.000
_cell.length_b   1.000
_cell.length_c   1.000
_cell.angle_alpha   90.00
_cell.angle_beta   90.00
_cell.angle_gamma   90.00
#
_symmetry.space_group_name_H-M   'P 1'
#
loop_
_entity.id
_entity.type
_entity.pdbx_description
1 polymer ?
#
loop_
_entity_poly.entity_id
_entity_poly.type
_entity_poly.pdbx_seq_one_letter_code
_entity_poly.pdbx_strand_id
1 'polypeptide(L)'
;MTSARHHRRRFLKTSAMAVATAATAPYVWTSRSAATESANDRLNVGTIGVGPRGAAISHQAGNLGNMIAICDCDRHAAERFAGAYDGKPQLYADYREMLQRDDIDVVIIGTPDHWHAMMCIDAMKAGKDVYCEKPLTVTIQEGKLIEQVVRDTGAVLQVGTQQRTEFNRWFLEAVAIARSGRLGDQLHALVSVDPAPVRGDRQGPFALADPPPHLNWDFWQGPAAERPFTPNRIGWNFRWWWEYSGGQVTDWGIHHNDIAMWALGVE
;
A
#
# COMPACT_ATOMS: atom_id res chain seq x y z
N MET A 1 9.23 10.59 23.22
CA MET A 1 10.21 9.47 23.36
C MET A 1 10.83 9.12 22.00
N THR A 2 11.50 10.07 21.34
CA THR A 2 12.11 9.92 19.99
C THR A 2 13.44 9.16 19.99
N SER A 3 14.05 8.95 21.17
CA SER A 3 15.39 8.40 21.35
C SER A 3 15.55 6.95 20.83
N ALA A 4 14.61 6.05 21.15
CA ALA A 4 14.78 4.62 20.90
C ALA A 4 14.83 4.23 19.40
N ARG A 5 14.17 4.98 18.52
CA ARG A 5 14.15 4.72 17.07
C ARG A 5 15.42 5.20 16.37
N HIS A 6 15.95 6.36 16.79
CA HIS A 6 17.27 6.81 16.37
C HIS A 6 18.37 5.82 16.81
N HIS A 7 18.24 5.23 18.01
CA HIS A 7 19.14 4.18 18.48
C HIS A 7 19.09 2.90 17.64
N ARG A 8 17.89 2.39 17.27
CA ARG A 8 17.76 1.19 16.41
C ARG A 8 18.34 1.41 15.01
N ARG A 9 17.99 2.52 14.34
CA ARG A 9 18.51 2.85 13.00
C ARG A 9 20.03 3.07 13.01
N ARG A 10 20.57 3.72 14.05
CA ARG A 10 22.01 3.92 14.20
C ARG A 10 22.74 2.61 14.49
N PHE A 11 22.21 1.76 15.36
CA PHE A 11 22.79 0.45 15.66
C PHE A 11 22.92 -0.42 14.39
N LEU A 12 21.85 -0.54 13.60
CA LEU A 12 21.88 -1.31 12.34
C LEU A 12 22.86 -0.73 11.31
N LYS A 13 22.93 0.61 11.17
CA LYS A 13 23.93 1.27 10.30
C LYS A 13 25.37 0.99 10.73
N THR A 14 25.62 0.94 12.04
CA THR A 14 26.96 0.69 12.59
C THR A 14 27.38 -0.77 12.40
N SER A 15 26.44 -1.70 12.50
CA SER A 15 26.67 -3.14 12.23
C SER A 15 26.90 -3.43 10.74
N ALA A 16 26.25 -2.70 9.83
CA ALA A 16 26.42 -2.87 8.39
C ALA A 16 27.82 -2.50 7.87
N MET A 17 28.52 -1.56 8.52
CA MET A 17 29.90 -1.21 8.17
C MET A 17 30.91 -2.34 8.43
N ALA A 18 30.57 -3.34 9.25
CA ALA A 18 31.44 -4.48 9.54
C ALA A 18 31.36 -5.62 8.49
N VAL A 19 30.42 -5.56 7.53
CA VAL A 19 30.11 -6.67 6.59
C VAL A 19 30.53 -6.36 5.13
N ALA A 20 31.17 -5.21 4.88
CA ALA A 20 31.46 -4.70 3.53
C ALA A 20 32.42 -5.56 2.66
N THR A 21 32.92 -6.71 3.15
CA THR A 21 33.84 -7.60 2.41
C THR A 21 33.17 -8.74 1.63
N ALA A 22 31.83 -8.85 1.59
CA ALA A 22 31.12 -9.95 0.90
C ALA A 22 30.23 -9.52 -0.29
N ALA A 23 30.58 -8.45 -0.99
CA ALA A 23 29.75 -7.85 -2.05
C ALA A 23 29.94 -8.50 -3.44
N THR A 24 29.51 -9.76 -3.64
CA THR A 24 29.17 -10.30 -4.99
C THR A 24 28.10 -11.40 -4.99
N ALA A 25 27.46 -11.72 -3.87
CA ALA A 25 26.34 -12.67 -3.89
C ALA A 25 25.07 -11.96 -4.38
N PRO A 26 24.30 -12.54 -5.34
CA PRO A 26 23.00 -12.01 -5.71
C PRO A 26 22.14 -11.92 -4.45
N TYR A 27 21.34 -10.85 -4.34
CA TYR A 27 20.45 -10.55 -3.23
C TYR A 27 19.45 -11.70 -2.99
N VAL A 28 19.89 -12.76 -2.31
CA VAL A 28 19.01 -13.77 -1.73
C VAL A 28 18.68 -13.25 -0.33
N TRP A 29 17.57 -12.52 -0.23
CA TRP A 29 16.92 -12.26 1.05
C TRP A 29 16.47 -13.62 1.61
N THR A 30 17.35 -14.31 2.32
CA THR A 30 16.96 -15.47 3.12
C THR A 30 16.14 -14.92 4.29
N SER A 31 14.83 -15.10 4.22
CA SER A 31 13.79 -14.52 5.09
C SER A 31 13.86 -14.96 6.57
N ARG A 32 14.97 -15.52 7.05
CA ARG A 32 15.13 -15.95 8.44
C ARG A 32 15.41 -14.80 9.41
N SER A 33 15.92 -13.67 8.94
CA SER A 33 16.23 -12.50 9.78
C SER A 33 15.08 -11.49 9.90
N ALA A 34 13.93 -11.72 9.26
CA ALA A 34 12.75 -10.85 9.33
C ALA A 34 11.59 -11.45 10.15
N ALA A 35 11.71 -12.68 10.65
CA ALA A 35 10.74 -13.23 11.57
C ALA A 35 10.97 -12.61 12.95
N THR A 36 10.07 -11.73 13.38
CA THR A 36 10.08 -11.17 14.75
C THR A 36 9.68 -12.28 15.71
N GLU A 37 10.65 -12.96 16.33
CA GLU A 37 10.41 -14.09 17.22
C GLU A 37 9.89 -13.66 18.61
N SER A 38 10.10 -12.40 19.03
CA SER A 38 9.61 -11.89 20.31
C SER A 38 8.44 -10.91 20.14
N ALA A 39 7.46 -10.96 21.05
CA ALA A 39 6.31 -10.06 21.04
C ALA A 39 6.70 -8.57 21.15
N ASN A 40 7.86 -8.27 21.75
CA ASN A 40 8.40 -6.92 21.88
C ASN A 40 9.08 -6.39 20.60
N ASP A 41 9.36 -7.26 19.63
CA ASP A 41 9.95 -6.87 18.34
C ASP A 41 8.89 -6.59 17.27
N ARG A 42 7.61 -6.82 17.58
CA ARG A 42 6.49 -6.56 16.67
C ARG A 42 6.24 -5.06 16.52
N LEU A 43 6.18 -4.60 15.28
CA LEU A 43 5.86 -3.21 14.96
C LEU A 43 4.41 -2.90 15.31
N ASN A 44 4.16 -1.70 15.81
CA ASN A 44 2.81 -1.18 15.97
C ASN A 44 2.28 -0.66 14.63
N VAL A 45 1.13 -1.20 14.23
CA VAL A 45 0.52 -1.00 12.90
C VAL A 45 -0.73 -0.14 13.04
N GLY A 46 -0.80 0.91 12.24
CA GLY A 46 -2.03 1.62 11.92
C GLY A 46 -2.50 1.27 10.50
N THR A 47 -3.81 1.26 10.25
CA THR A 47 -4.37 1.09 8.90
C THR A 47 -5.30 2.22 8.52
N ILE A 48 -5.28 2.63 7.25
CA ILE A 48 -6.17 3.63 6.66
C ILE A 48 -6.87 2.99 5.46
N GLY A 49 -8.19 2.88 5.52
CA GLY A 49 -9.02 2.24 4.50
C GLY A 49 -9.03 0.71 4.64
N VAL A 50 -10.14 0.18 5.17
CA VAL A 50 -10.36 -1.25 5.42
C VAL A 50 -11.51 -1.81 4.55
N GLY A 51 -11.61 -1.30 3.32
CA GLY A 51 -12.34 -1.96 2.23
C GLY A 51 -11.77 -3.35 1.91
N PRO A 52 -12.35 -4.12 0.97
CA PRO A 52 -12.00 -5.54 0.80
C PRO A 52 -10.50 -5.84 0.64
N ARG A 53 -9.79 -5.07 -0.19
CA ARG A 53 -8.33 -5.24 -0.36
C ARG A 53 -7.55 -4.67 0.82
N GLY A 54 -7.89 -3.46 1.28
CA GLY A 54 -7.26 -2.82 2.44
C GLY A 54 -7.33 -3.67 3.71
N ALA A 55 -8.47 -4.32 3.95
CA ALA A 55 -8.65 -5.27 5.04
C ALA A 55 -7.71 -6.48 4.91
N ALA A 56 -7.60 -7.08 3.72
CA ALA A 56 -6.75 -8.24 3.51
C ALA A 56 -5.27 -7.97 3.84
N ILE A 57 -4.70 -6.89 3.30
CA ILE A 57 -3.30 -6.51 3.58
C ILE A 57 -3.10 -6.03 5.02
N SER A 58 -4.12 -5.41 5.63
CA SER A 58 -4.04 -4.96 7.01
C SER A 58 -4.09 -6.12 7.99
N HIS A 59 -4.82 -7.20 7.67
CA HIS A 59 -4.76 -8.44 8.43
C HIS A 59 -3.40 -9.14 8.27
N GLN A 60 -2.83 -9.17 7.07
CA GLN A 60 -1.46 -9.69 6.87
C GLN A 60 -0.46 -8.92 7.73
N ALA A 61 -0.52 -7.59 7.73
CA ALA A 61 0.32 -6.74 8.58
C ALA A 61 0.04 -6.96 10.08
N GLY A 62 -1.22 -7.06 10.49
CA GLY A 62 -1.62 -7.34 11.87
C GLY A 62 -1.20 -8.73 12.37
N ASN A 63 -1.01 -9.71 11.48
CA ASN A 63 -0.45 -11.02 11.82
C ASN A 63 1.06 -10.98 12.06
N LEU A 64 1.76 -9.98 11.52
CA LEU A 64 3.20 -9.76 11.71
C LEU A 64 3.51 -8.71 12.78
N GLY A 65 2.60 -7.76 13.02
CA GLY A 65 2.73 -6.66 13.97
C GLY A 65 1.61 -6.62 15.02
N ASN A 66 1.45 -5.48 15.69
CA ASN A 66 0.35 -5.21 16.61
C ASN A 66 -0.58 -4.19 15.95
N MET A 67 -1.79 -4.60 15.53
CA MET A 67 -2.79 -3.65 15.03
C MET A 67 -3.31 -2.80 16.20
N ILE A 68 -2.99 -1.50 16.21
CA ILE A 68 -3.31 -0.59 17.33
C ILE A 68 -4.20 0.59 16.91
N ALA A 69 -4.36 0.84 15.62
CA ALA A 69 -5.19 1.91 15.10
C ALA A 69 -5.82 1.56 13.74
N ILE A 70 -7.09 1.92 13.57
CA ILE A 70 -7.85 1.72 12.34
C ILE A 70 -8.51 3.04 11.98
N CYS A 71 -8.34 3.48 10.73
CA CYS A 71 -8.99 4.65 10.19
C CYS A 71 -9.85 4.28 8.99
N ASP A 72 -11.14 4.65 9.01
CA ASP A 72 -12.02 4.57 7.84
C ASP A 72 -13.12 5.64 7.92
N CYS A 73 -13.48 6.21 6.77
CA CYS A 73 -14.59 7.16 6.65
C CYS A 73 -15.96 6.46 6.64
N ASP A 74 -16.00 5.14 6.45
CA ASP A 74 -17.14 4.28 6.66
C ASP A 74 -17.04 3.63 8.05
N ARG A 75 -17.88 4.08 9.00
CA ARG A 75 -17.90 3.57 10.37
C ARG A 75 -18.15 2.06 10.43
N HIS A 76 -19.05 1.53 9.59
CA HIS A 76 -19.36 0.11 9.57
C HIS A 76 -18.18 -0.71 9.04
N ALA A 77 -17.39 -0.18 8.11
CA ALA A 77 -16.17 -0.83 7.66
C ALA A 77 -15.12 -0.92 8.78
N ALA A 78 -14.89 0.18 9.50
CA ALA A 78 -13.98 0.22 10.65
C ALA A 78 -14.39 -0.75 11.76
N GLU A 79 -15.67 -0.74 12.17
CA GLU A 79 -16.20 -1.62 13.22
C GLU A 79 -16.11 -3.11 12.84
N ARG A 80 -16.46 -3.44 11.58
CA ARG A 80 -16.36 -4.82 11.07
C ARG A 80 -14.91 -5.31 11.07
N PHE A 81 -13.96 -4.49 10.63
CA PHE A 81 -12.54 -4.84 10.62
C PHE A 81 -12.01 -5.00 12.05
N ALA A 82 -12.40 -4.09 12.96
CA ALA A 82 -12.03 -4.15 14.36
C ALA A 82 -12.54 -5.41 15.07
N GLY A 83 -13.66 -5.99 14.62
CA GLY A 83 -14.18 -7.24 15.19
C GLY A 83 -13.22 -8.44 15.13
N ALA A 84 -12.18 -8.40 14.29
CA ALA A 84 -11.12 -9.40 14.25
C ALA A 84 -10.03 -9.21 15.34
N TYR A 85 -10.11 -8.12 16.09
CA TYR A 85 -9.15 -7.74 17.11
C TYR A 85 -9.93 -7.47 18.40
N ASP A 86 -9.52 -8.04 19.54
CA ASP A 86 -10.27 -8.03 20.81
C ASP A 86 -10.43 -6.63 21.47
N GLY A 87 -11.01 -5.65 20.77
CA GLY A 87 -11.15 -4.25 21.19
C GLY A 87 -9.84 -3.46 21.30
N LYS A 88 -8.72 -4.03 20.83
CA LYS A 88 -7.37 -3.45 20.98
C LYS A 88 -7.10 -2.22 20.12
N PRO A 89 -7.50 -2.16 18.84
CA PRO A 89 -7.19 -1.01 18.01
C PRO A 89 -8.19 0.12 18.25
N GLN A 90 -7.70 1.35 18.33
CA GLN A 90 -8.55 2.53 18.39
C GLN A 90 -9.08 2.89 17.00
N LEU A 91 -10.35 3.28 16.91
CA LEU A 91 -10.99 3.72 15.66
C LEU A 91 -10.86 5.22 15.45
N TYR A 92 -10.60 5.60 14.20
CA TYR A 92 -10.48 6.99 13.74
C TYR A 92 -11.35 7.20 12.50
N ALA A 93 -12.01 8.36 12.43
CA ALA A 93 -12.72 8.79 11.22
C ALA A 93 -11.83 9.65 10.30
N ASP A 94 -10.78 10.26 10.87
CA ASP A 94 -9.81 11.08 10.16
C ASP A 94 -8.40 10.54 10.40
N TYR A 95 -7.70 10.20 9.31
CA TYR A 95 -6.36 9.64 9.42
C TYR A 95 -5.36 10.64 10.01
N ARG A 96 -5.59 11.95 9.85
CA ARG A 96 -4.68 12.98 10.36
C ARG A 96 -4.61 12.96 11.89
N GLU A 97 -5.73 12.66 12.55
CA GLU A 97 -5.77 12.43 14.00
C GLU A 97 -5.03 11.16 14.38
N MET A 98 -5.23 10.07 13.63
CA MET A 98 -4.48 8.82 13.82
C MET A 98 -2.96 9.04 13.68
N LEU A 99 -2.55 9.86 12.72
CA LEU A 99 -1.14 10.17 12.46
C LEU A 99 -0.49 11.00 13.58
N GLN A 100 -1.24 11.58 14.52
CA GLN A 100 -0.66 12.25 15.70
C GLN A 100 -0.13 11.26 16.74
N ARG A 101 -0.42 9.97 16.60
CA ARG A 101 0.12 8.93 17.48
C ARG A 101 1.60 8.68 17.22
N ASP A 102 2.40 8.84 18.28
CA ASP A 102 3.83 8.56 18.31
C ASP A 102 4.15 7.06 18.43
N ASP A 103 3.18 6.25 18.84
CA ASP A 103 3.33 4.81 19.06
C ASP A 103 3.01 3.95 17.83
N ILE A 104 2.61 4.55 16.71
CA ILE A 104 2.45 3.86 15.42
C ILE A 104 3.79 3.87 14.69
N ASP A 105 4.33 2.69 14.37
CA ASP A 105 5.58 2.53 13.62
C ASP A 105 5.34 2.56 12.10
N VAL A 106 4.31 1.84 11.64
CA VAL A 106 4.00 1.63 10.22
C VAL A 106 2.52 1.88 9.93
N VAL A 107 2.23 2.47 8.77
CA VAL A 107 0.87 2.70 8.28
C VAL A 107 0.63 1.88 7.02
N ILE A 108 -0.47 1.13 7.02
CA ILE A 108 -0.98 0.41 5.85
C ILE A 108 -2.09 1.25 5.20
N ILE A 109 -1.93 1.60 3.93
CA ILE A 109 -2.89 2.43 3.18
C ILE A 109 -3.56 1.54 2.13
N GLY A 110 -4.87 1.34 2.28
CA GLY A 110 -5.72 0.53 1.40
C GLY A 110 -6.96 1.28 0.92
N THR A 111 -6.87 2.61 0.82
CA THR A 111 -7.93 3.50 0.34
C THR A 111 -8.10 3.44 -1.19
N PRO A 112 -9.09 4.15 -1.76
CA PRO A 112 -9.09 4.41 -3.20
C PRO A 112 -7.86 5.21 -3.65
N ASP A 113 -7.52 5.08 -4.94
CA ASP A 113 -6.24 5.50 -5.50
C ASP A 113 -5.97 7.01 -5.35
N HIS A 114 -7.00 7.86 -5.46
CA HIS A 114 -6.90 9.32 -5.34
C HIS A 114 -6.46 9.82 -3.96
N TRP A 115 -6.48 8.97 -2.93
CA TRP A 115 -6.04 9.31 -1.58
C TRP A 115 -4.57 8.98 -1.31
N HIS A 116 -3.99 8.06 -2.06
CA HIS A 116 -2.71 7.43 -1.73
C HIS A 116 -1.57 8.44 -1.54
N ALA A 117 -1.42 9.38 -2.47
CA ALA A 117 -0.30 10.31 -2.45
C ALA A 117 -0.26 11.17 -1.19
N MET A 118 -1.40 11.78 -0.85
CA MET A 118 -1.51 12.64 0.34
C MET A 118 -1.31 11.84 1.62
N MET A 119 -1.96 10.68 1.76
CA MET A 119 -1.81 9.84 2.95
C MET A 119 -0.39 9.30 3.12
N CYS A 120 0.29 8.91 2.03
CA CYS A 120 1.70 8.50 2.06
C CYS A 120 2.59 9.65 2.56
N ILE A 121 2.43 10.84 1.97
CA ILE A 121 3.23 12.02 2.31
C ILE A 121 3.02 12.41 3.77
N ASP A 122 1.77 12.47 4.23
CA ASP A 122 1.43 12.85 5.60
C ASP A 122 1.94 11.82 6.61
N ALA A 123 1.79 10.52 6.32
CA ALA A 123 2.30 9.47 7.19
C ALA A 123 3.83 9.52 7.32
N MET A 124 4.56 9.66 6.21
CA MET A 124 6.02 9.78 6.23
C MET A 124 6.49 11.04 6.95
N LYS A 125 5.81 12.18 6.75
CA LYS A 125 6.10 13.43 7.48
C LYS A 125 5.80 13.32 8.98
N ALA A 126 4.79 12.52 9.36
CA ALA A 126 4.52 12.14 10.74
C ALA A 126 5.48 11.06 11.26
N GLY A 127 6.57 10.80 10.53
CA GLY A 127 7.65 9.89 10.89
C GLY A 127 7.34 8.42 10.65
N LYS A 128 6.23 8.03 10.04
CA LYS A 128 5.82 6.62 9.95
C LYS A 128 6.37 5.98 8.68
N ASP A 129 6.74 4.71 8.78
CA ASP A 129 7.04 3.91 7.59
C ASP A 129 5.69 3.51 6.93
N VAL A 130 5.65 3.31 5.61
CA VAL A 130 4.40 3.20 4.86
C VAL A 130 4.38 1.98 3.96
N TYR A 131 3.29 1.22 3.99
CA TYR A 131 2.88 0.34 2.91
C TYR A 131 1.65 0.94 2.25
N CYS A 132 1.66 1.13 0.94
CA CYS A 132 0.52 1.67 0.20
C CYS A 132 0.12 0.71 -0.92
N GLU A 133 -1.17 0.46 -1.07
CA GLU A 133 -1.68 -0.28 -2.22
C GLU A 133 -1.36 0.41 -3.55
N LYS A 134 -1.40 -0.42 -4.58
CA LYS A 134 -1.30 0.01 -5.96
C LYS A 134 -2.69 0.41 -6.50
N PRO A 135 -2.74 1.24 -7.57
CA PRO A 135 -1.65 2.07 -8.07
C PRO A 135 -1.26 3.13 -7.04
N LEU A 136 0.04 3.46 -6.95
CA LEU A 136 0.52 4.39 -5.91
C LEU A 136 -0.05 5.81 -6.05
N THR A 137 -0.29 6.25 -7.29
CA THR A 137 -0.76 7.61 -7.59
C THR A 137 -1.69 7.63 -8.81
N VAL A 138 -2.44 8.72 -8.96
CA VAL A 138 -3.26 8.99 -10.15
C VAL A 138 -2.55 9.89 -11.16
N THR A 139 -1.49 10.59 -10.73
CA THR A 139 -0.60 11.36 -11.62
C THR A 139 0.88 11.05 -11.41
N ILE A 140 1.71 11.39 -12.40
CA ILE A 140 3.18 11.25 -12.31
C ILE A 140 3.76 12.26 -11.31
N GLN A 141 3.20 13.46 -11.24
CA GLN A 141 3.65 14.55 -10.36
C GLN A 141 3.53 14.15 -8.89
N GLU A 142 2.44 13.49 -8.50
CA GLU A 142 2.28 12.92 -7.17
C GLU A 142 3.41 11.92 -6.84
N GLY A 143 3.77 11.05 -7.77
CA GLY A 143 4.85 10.08 -7.58
C GLY A 143 6.19 10.77 -7.29
N LYS A 144 6.52 11.83 -8.05
CA LYS A 144 7.72 12.64 -7.82
C LYS A 144 7.73 13.32 -6.46
N LEU A 145 6.57 13.77 -5.97
CA LEU A 145 6.44 14.35 -4.63
C LEU A 145 6.65 13.30 -3.54
N ILE A 146 6.08 12.11 -3.70
CA ILE A 146 6.28 10.99 -2.76
C ILE A 146 7.76 10.63 -2.70
N GLU A 147 8.44 10.47 -3.84
CA GLU A 147 9.88 10.20 -3.88
C GLU A 147 10.70 11.26 -3.14
N GLN A 148 10.34 12.53 -3.30
CA GLN A 148 11.02 13.62 -2.59
C GLN A 148 10.83 13.48 -1.08
N VAL A 149 9.62 13.19 -0.62
CA VAL A 149 9.33 13.02 0.82
C VAL A 149 10.02 11.77 1.39
N VAL A 150 10.12 10.67 0.64
CA VAL A 150 10.92 9.50 1.02
C VAL A 150 12.38 9.91 1.27
N ARG A 151 12.98 10.69 0.35
CA ARG A 151 14.36 11.19 0.50
C ARG A 151 14.52 12.11 1.72
N ASP A 152 13.58 13.02 1.92
CA ASP A 152 13.65 14.03 2.99
C ASP A 152 13.46 13.44 4.38
N THR A 153 12.56 12.46 4.50
CA THR A 153 12.21 11.84 5.80
C THR A 153 13.06 10.61 6.12
N GLY A 154 13.61 9.95 5.10
CA GLY A 154 14.25 8.64 5.22
C GLY A 154 13.29 7.54 5.67
N ALA A 155 11.98 7.71 5.43
CA ALA A 155 10.97 6.70 5.68
C ALA A 155 11.10 5.54 4.68
N VAL A 156 10.71 4.34 5.10
CA VAL A 156 10.53 3.21 4.20
C VAL A 156 9.13 3.30 3.59
N LEU A 157 9.05 3.31 2.26
CA LEU A 157 7.80 3.19 1.51
C LEU A 157 7.84 1.91 0.68
N GLN A 158 6.82 1.07 0.84
CA GLN A 158 6.59 -0.11 0.01
C GLN A 158 5.26 0.01 -0.73
N VAL A 159 5.27 -0.25 -2.03
CA VAL A 159 4.06 -0.29 -2.86
C VAL A 159 3.53 -1.73 -2.91
N GLY A 160 2.20 -1.90 -2.93
CA GLY A 160 1.49 -3.17 -2.93
C GLY A 160 1.56 -3.97 -4.23
N THR A 161 2.72 -4.05 -4.88
CA THR A 161 2.97 -4.87 -6.08
C THR A 161 3.12 -6.35 -5.72
N GLN A 162 2.02 -6.98 -5.28
CA GLN A 162 1.98 -8.35 -4.73
C GLN A 162 2.62 -9.43 -5.62
N GLN A 163 2.62 -9.27 -6.94
CA GLN A 163 3.26 -10.24 -7.85
C GLN A 163 4.76 -10.40 -7.57
N ARG A 164 5.44 -9.39 -7.01
CA ARG A 164 6.87 -9.51 -6.67
C ARG A 164 7.16 -10.47 -5.51
N THR A 165 6.19 -10.76 -4.64
CA THR A 165 6.42 -11.50 -3.39
C THR A 165 5.45 -12.64 -3.13
N GLU A 166 4.24 -12.60 -3.71
CA GLU A 166 3.19 -13.60 -3.51
C GLU A 166 3.19 -14.67 -4.61
N PHE A 167 2.07 -15.39 -4.77
CA PHE A 167 1.85 -16.43 -5.79
C PHE A 167 2.92 -17.51 -5.81
N ASN A 168 3.30 -18.02 -4.63
CA ASN A 168 4.35 -19.02 -4.48
C ASN A 168 5.66 -18.64 -5.19
N ARG A 169 5.95 -17.33 -5.31
CA ARG A 169 7.17 -16.78 -5.93
C ARG A 169 7.30 -17.05 -7.44
N TRP A 170 6.23 -17.47 -8.13
CA TRP A 170 6.31 -17.79 -9.56
C TRP A 170 6.83 -16.64 -10.42
N PHE A 171 6.42 -15.40 -10.14
CA PHE A 171 6.92 -14.24 -10.87
C PHE A 171 8.38 -13.93 -10.55
N LEU A 172 8.79 -14.06 -9.28
CA LEU A 172 10.19 -13.91 -8.88
C LEU A 172 11.08 -14.94 -9.58
N GLU A 173 10.63 -16.20 -9.65
CA GLU A 173 11.34 -17.25 -10.39
C GLU A 173 11.44 -16.94 -11.89
N ALA A 174 10.35 -16.48 -12.51
CA ALA A 174 10.34 -16.08 -13.91
C ALA A 174 11.33 -14.92 -14.19
N VAL A 175 11.35 -13.90 -13.33
CA VAL A 175 12.30 -12.79 -13.40
C VAL A 175 13.74 -13.28 -13.22
N ALA A 176 13.99 -14.17 -12.28
CA ALA A 176 15.32 -14.75 -12.08
C ALA A 176 15.81 -15.53 -13.31
N ILE A 177 14.92 -16.28 -13.97
CA ILE A 177 15.23 -16.97 -15.23
C ILE A 177 15.52 -15.96 -16.33
N ALA A 178 14.68 -14.94 -16.51
CA ALA A 178 14.88 -13.89 -17.51
C ALA A 178 16.24 -13.19 -17.34
N ARG A 179 16.59 -12.83 -16.09
CA ARG A 179 17.85 -12.14 -15.78
C ARG A 179 19.08 -13.05 -15.68
N SER A 180 18.92 -14.37 -15.81
CA SER A 180 20.03 -15.33 -15.74
C SER A 180 20.87 -15.43 -17.02
N GLY A 181 20.44 -14.81 -18.11
CA GLY A 181 21.05 -14.96 -19.45
C GLY A 181 20.63 -16.24 -20.19
N ARG A 182 19.86 -17.14 -19.55
CA ARG A 182 19.43 -18.42 -20.15
C ARG A 182 18.45 -18.27 -21.31
N LEU A 183 17.81 -17.12 -21.44
CA LEU A 183 16.86 -16.80 -22.51
C LEU A 183 17.49 -15.98 -23.65
N GLY A 184 18.81 -15.75 -23.60
CA GLY A 184 19.54 -14.89 -24.52
C GLY A 184 19.57 -13.42 -24.08
N ASP A 185 20.30 -12.61 -24.84
CA ASP A 185 20.59 -11.20 -24.49
C ASP A 185 19.48 -10.23 -24.93
N GLN A 186 18.57 -10.67 -25.79
CA GLN A 186 17.48 -9.86 -26.32
C GLN A 186 16.14 -10.42 -25.84
N LEU A 187 15.57 -9.77 -24.82
CA LEU A 187 14.28 -10.15 -24.27
C LEU A 187 13.20 -9.17 -24.74
N HIS A 188 12.03 -9.72 -25.01
CA HIS A 188 10.82 -8.96 -25.31
C HIS A 188 9.70 -9.43 -24.38
N ALA A 189 9.06 -8.48 -23.69
CA ALA A 189 7.92 -8.76 -22.83
C ALA A 189 6.63 -8.26 -23.50
N LEU A 190 5.64 -9.14 -23.58
CA LEU A 190 4.29 -8.79 -24.00
C LEU A 190 3.40 -8.74 -22.76
N VAL A 191 2.78 -7.58 -22.52
CA VAL A 191 1.87 -7.37 -21.40
C VAL A 191 0.44 -7.30 -21.94
N SER A 192 -0.44 -8.10 -21.37
CA SER A 192 -1.89 -8.06 -21.62
C SER A 192 -2.62 -7.89 -20.30
N VAL A 193 -3.70 -7.11 -20.32
CA VAL A 193 -4.58 -6.91 -19.17
C VAL A 193 -5.98 -7.26 -19.60
N ASP A 194 -6.53 -8.29 -18.99
CA ASP A 194 -7.90 -8.71 -19.28
C ASP A 194 -8.91 -7.66 -18.77
N PRO A 195 -10.08 -7.54 -19.41
CA PRO A 195 -11.16 -6.72 -18.87
C PRO A 195 -11.57 -7.23 -17.49
N ALA A 196 -11.56 -6.37 -16.47
CA ALA A 196 -12.11 -6.72 -15.18
C ALA A 196 -13.63 -6.49 -15.13
N PRO A 197 -14.35 -7.25 -14.28
CA PRO A 197 -15.78 -7.07 -14.13
C PRO A 197 -16.10 -5.70 -13.53
N VAL A 198 -17.06 -5.00 -14.12
CA VAL A 198 -17.85 -3.97 -13.44
C VAL A 198 -18.86 -4.68 -12.55
N ARG A 199 -19.00 -4.25 -11.29
CA ARG A 199 -20.00 -4.81 -10.37
C ARG A 199 -21.28 -3.99 -10.46
N GLY A 200 -22.42 -4.62 -10.73
CA GLY A 200 -23.68 -3.89 -10.93
C GLY A 200 -23.75 -3.21 -12.30
N ASP A 201 -24.42 -2.06 -12.35
CA ASP A 201 -24.74 -1.37 -13.61
C ASP A 201 -23.46 -0.92 -14.35
N ARG A 202 -23.43 -1.22 -15.66
CA ARG A 202 -22.24 -1.00 -16.50
C ARG A 202 -22.23 0.32 -17.24
N GLN A 203 -23.38 0.97 -17.38
CA GLN A 203 -23.55 2.19 -18.16
C GLN A 203 -24.55 3.11 -17.47
N GLY A 204 -24.25 4.41 -17.50
CA GLY A 204 -25.09 5.44 -16.89
C GLY A 204 -26.17 5.99 -17.83
N PRO A 205 -26.92 7.00 -17.37
CA PRO A 205 -26.72 7.72 -16.11
C PRO A 205 -27.09 6.84 -14.90
N PHE A 206 -26.26 6.88 -13.85
CA PHE A 206 -26.53 6.17 -12.60
C PHE A 206 -27.44 7.01 -11.71
N ALA A 207 -28.34 6.35 -10.97
CA ALA A 207 -29.23 7.04 -10.04
C ALA A 207 -28.42 7.72 -8.93
N LEU A 208 -28.76 8.98 -8.65
CA LEU A 208 -28.25 9.71 -7.51
C LEU A 208 -28.98 9.26 -6.25
N ALA A 209 -28.29 9.35 -5.11
CA ALA A 209 -28.85 9.05 -3.80
C ALA A 209 -28.17 9.92 -2.74
N ASP A 210 -28.71 9.92 -1.53
CA ASP A 210 -28.00 10.44 -0.37
C ASP A 210 -26.97 9.41 0.12
N PRO A 211 -25.78 9.86 0.56
CA PRO A 211 -24.83 8.98 1.24
C PRO A 211 -25.48 8.31 2.45
N PRO A 212 -25.19 7.03 2.71
CA PRO A 212 -25.73 6.39 3.90
C PRO A 212 -25.13 7.00 5.17
N PRO A 213 -25.84 7.05 6.32
CA PRO A 213 -25.41 7.79 7.52
C PRO A 213 -24.09 7.31 8.16
N HIS A 214 -23.58 6.15 7.77
CA HIS A 214 -22.32 5.59 8.27
C HIS A 214 -21.11 5.99 7.42
N LEU A 215 -21.32 6.58 6.24
CA LEU A 215 -20.28 6.98 5.30
C LEU A 215 -20.17 8.51 5.28
N ASN A 216 -18.99 9.02 5.63
CA ASN A 216 -18.64 10.41 5.36
C ASN A 216 -18.26 10.56 3.88
N TRP A 217 -19.22 10.94 3.02
CA TRP A 217 -19.01 11.06 1.58
C TRP A 217 -18.01 12.15 1.21
N ASP A 218 -18.05 13.30 1.88
CA ASP A 218 -17.13 14.41 1.61
C ASP A 218 -15.69 13.97 1.87
N PHE A 219 -15.46 13.24 2.96
CA PHE A 219 -14.16 12.66 3.25
C PHE A 219 -13.82 11.46 2.37
N TRP A 220 -14.80 10.69 1.89
CA TRP A 220 -14.50 9.62 0.93
C TRP A 220 -13.97 10.20 -0.40
N GLN A 221 -14.60 11.26 -0.91
CA GLN A 221 -14.17 11.95 -2.12
C GLN A 221 -12.83 12.67 -1.95
N GLY A 222 -12.64 13.36 -0.84
CA GLY A 222 -11.34 13.90 -0.47
C GLY A 222 -10.78 14.89 -1.49
N PRO A 223 -9.55 14.67 -1.99
CA PRO A 223 -8.91 15.60 -2.93
C PRO A 223 -9.52 15.57 -4.34
N ALA A 224 -10.39 14.61 -4.65
CA ALA A 224 -11.04 14.52 -5.94
C ALA A 224 -12.10 15.63 -6.14
N ALA A 225 -12.46 15.91 -7.39
CA ALA A 225 -13.51 16.86 -7.70
C ALA A 225 -14.85 16.43 -7.07
N GLU A 226 -15.58 17.37 -6.48
CA GLU A 226 -16.86 17.10 -5.83
C GLU A 226 -17.88 16.56 -6.84
N ARG A 227 -18.54 15.46 -6.46
CA ARG A 227 -19.56 14.76 -7.22
C ARG A 227 -20.76 14.40 -6.33
N PRO A 228 -21.98 14.44 -6.88
CA PRO A 228 -23.13 13.84 -6.22
C PRO A 228 -22.91 12.36 -5.93
N PHE A 229 -23.41 11.90 -4.79
CA PHE A 229 -23.30 10.51 -4.40
C PHE A 229 -24.13 9.60 -5.30
N THR A 230 -23.53 8.48 -5.66
CA THR A 230 -24.23 7.32 -6.24
C THR A 230 -23.52 6.05 -5.73
N PRO A 231 -24.24 4.99 -5.36
CA PRO A 231 -23.64 3.73 -4.92
C PRO A 231 -22.65 3.13 -5.94
N ASN A 232 -22.80 3.48 -7.22
CA ASN A 232 -21.91 3.03 -8.30
C ASN A 232 -20.51 3.67 -8.25
N ARG A 233 -20.25 4.66 -7.39
CA ARG A 233 -18.92 5.29 -7.21
C ARG A 233 -18.02 4.62 -6.19
N ILE A 234 -18.59 3.87 -5.25
CA ILE A 234 -17.85 3.31 -4.12
C ILE A 234 -17.51 1.83 -4.32
N GLY A 235 -16.80 1.24 -3.36
CA GLY A 235 -16.48 -0.19 -3.36
C GLY A 235 -15.54 -0.57 -4.50
N TRP A 236 -15.87 -1.59 -5.28
CA TRP A 236 -15.03 -2.00 -6.43
C TRP A 236 -15.06 -0.99 -7.58
N ASN A 237 -16.15 -0.23 -7.70
CA ASN A 237 -16.41 0.52 -8.92
C ASN A 237 -15.73 1.89 -8.98
N PHE A 238 -15.11 2.38 -7.89
CA PHE A 238 -14.35 3.64 -7.94
C PHE A 238 -13.30 3.62 -9.07
N ARG A 239 -12.82 2.42 -9.42
CA ARG A 239 -11.87 2.16 -10.51
C ARG A 239 -12.32 2.66 -11.88
N TRP A 240 -13.62 2.84 -12.08
CA TRP A 240 -14.22 3.24 -13.35
C TRP A 240 -14.54 4.73 -13.43
N TRP A 241 -14.14 5.49 -12.41
CA TRP A 241 -14.35 6.93 -12.33
C TRP A 241 -13.00 7.63 -12.37
N TRP A 242 -12.78 8.43 -13.41
CA TRP A 242 -11.51 9.15 -13.64
C TRP A 242 -11.12 10.10 -12.51
N GLU A 243 -12.09 10.53 -11.71
CA GLU A 243 -11.82 11.34 -10.52
C GLU A 243 -11.08 10.56 -9.42
N TYR A 244 -11.21 9.23 -9.40
CA TYR A 244 -10.74 8.37 -8.30
C TYR A 244 -9.64 7.39 -8.72
N SER A 245 -9.55 7.03 -10.00
CA SER A 245 -8.67 5.97 -10.51
C SER A 245 -8.47 6.07 -12.03
N GLY A 246 -7.56 5.26 -12.58
CA GLY A 246 -7.24 5.21 -14.02
C GLY A 246 -7.72 3.94 -14.74
N GLY A 247 -8.67 3.19 -14.17
CA GLY A 247 -9.20 1.97 -14.78
C GLY A 247 -8.23 0.79 -14.78
N GLN A 248 -8.49 -0.20 -15.64
CA GLN A 248 -7.77 -1.48 -15.61
C GLN A 248 -6.28 -1.38 -15.86
N VAL A 249 -5.86 -0.46 -16.71
CA VAL A 249 -4.45 -0.25 -16.99
C VAL A 249 -3.70 0.16 -15.72
N THR A 250 -4.31 0.98 -14.86
CA THR A 250 -3.70 1.37 -13.58
C THR A 250 -3.95 0.36 -12.47
N ASP A 251 -5.04 -0.41 -12.50
CA ASP A 251 -5.38 -1.38 -11.45
C ASP A 251 -4.60 -2.69 -11.60
N TRP A 252 -4.79 -3.42 -12.71
CA TRP A 252 -4.09 -4.68 -12.96
C TRP A 252 -2.87 -4.51 -13.86
N GLY A 253 -2.92 -3.55 -14.79
CA GLY A 253 -1.81 -3.31 -15.70
C GLY A 253 -0.52 -2.96 -14.97
N ILE A 254 -0.58 -2.26 -13.83
CA ILE A 254 0.61 -1.97 -13.03
C ILE A 254 1.35 -3.25 -12.60
N HIS A 255 0.65 -4.32 -12.23
CA HIS A 255 1.30 -5.56 -11.82
C HIS A 255 2.09 -6.21 -12.96
N HIS A 256 1.45 -6.34 -14.13
CA HIS A 256 2.09 -6.99 -15.27
C HIS A 256 3.21 -6.15 -15.88
N ASN A 257 3.03 -4.83 -15.96
CA ASN A 257 4.08 -3.92 -16.42
C ASN A 257 5.27 -3.91 -15.44
N ASP A 258 5.01 -3.90 -14.14
CA ASP A 258 6.03 -3.98 -13.10
C ASP A 258 6.91 -5.23 -13.23
N ILE A 259 6.30 -6.41 -13.39
CA ILE A 259 7.04 -7.66 -13.62
C ILE A 259 7.79 -7.65 -14.94
N ALA A 260 7.19 -7.15 -16.02
CA ALA A 260 7.83 -7.06 -17.32
C ALA A 260 9.07 -6.16 -17.27
N MET A 261 8.97 -4.95 -16.69
CA MET A 261 10.10 -4.04 -16.52
C MET A 261 11.19 -4.67 -15.65
N TRP A 262 10.81 -5.34 -14.56
CA TRP A 262 11.77 -6.00 -13.67
C TRP A 262 12.50 -7.18 -14.33
N ALA A 263 11.80 -7.95 -15.17
CA ALA A 263 12.39 -9.04 -15.95
C ALA A 263 13.35 -8.53 -17.03
N LEU A 264 13.03 -7.39 -17.65
CA LEU A 264 13.85 -6.74 -18.67
C LEU A 264 15.02 -5.93 -18.08
N GLY A 265 14.99 -5.61 -16.78
CA GLY A 265 16.03 -4.82 -16.12
C GLY A 265 15.97 -3.33 -16.44
N VAL A 266 14.77 -2.78 -16.63
CA VAL A 266 14.51 -1.38 -17.01
C VAL A 266 13.70 -0.61 -15.96
N GLU A 267 13.61 -1.15 -14.74
CA GLU A 267 12.96 -0.52 -13.59
C GLU A 267 13.58 0.81 -13.12
#